data_AF-M1CH30-F1
#
_entry.id   AF-M1CH30-F1
#
_cell.length_a   1.000
_cell.length_b   1.000
_cell.length_c   1.000
_cell.angle_alpha   90.00
_cell.angle_beta   90.00
_cell.angle_gamma   90.00
#
_symmetry.space_group_name_H-M   'P 1'
#
loop_
_entity.id
_entity.type
_entity.pdbx_description
1 polymer ?
#
loop_
_entity_poly.entity_id
_entity_poly.type
_entity_poly.pdbx_seq_one_letter_code
_entity_poly.pdbx_strand_id
1 'polypeptide(L)'
;MESGMVSVDRWTAGSQVYFLTHLHADHLSGLTSKWSRGPLYCSRITAKLFPIKFPGFDLSLLHIVEIGQWHSVSLLSPSSGSSTAVSFMAIDAHHCPGI
;
A
#
# COMPACT_ATOMS: atom_id res chain seq x y z
N MET A 1 19.30 4.52 -7.01
CA MET A 1 17.96 4.00 -6.68
C MET A 1 17.00 4.52 -7.72
N GLU A 2 16.38 3.63 -8.49
CA GLU A 2 15.33 4.04 -9.42
C GLU A 2 14.17 4.62 -8.62
N SER A 3 13.90 5.91 -8.82
CA SER A 3 12.82 6.62 -8.15
C SER A 3 11.47 6.09 -8.61
N GLY A 4 10.53 5.88 -7.68
CA GLY A 4 9.11 5.67 -7.99
C GLY A 4 8.58 4.23 -7.96
N MET A 5 9.36 3.23 -7.52
CA MET A 5 8.86 1.85 -7.45
C MET A 5 7.88 1.59 -6.29
N VAL A 6 7.87 2.46 -5.29
CA VAL A 6 6.99 2.42 -4.12
C VAL A 6 6.19 3.72 -4.05
N SER A 7 4.89 3.61 -3.79
CA SER A 7 4.03 4.76 -3.49
C SER A 7 3.37 4.61 -2.12
N VAL A 8 3.25 5.72 -1.40
CA VAL A 8 2.56 5.82 -0.10
C VAL A 8 1.52 6.92 -0.23
N ASP A 9 0.24 6.59 0.01
CA ASP A 9 -0.92 7.50 -0.11
C ASP A 9 -0.98 8.29 -1.43
N ARG A 10 -0.39 7.70 -2.47
CA ARG A 10 -0.35 8.27 -3.82
C ARG A 10 -0.77 7.21 -4.82
N TRP A 11 -1.75 7.58 -5.63
CA TRP A 11 -2.50 6.66 -6.48
C TRP A 11 -2.20 6.94 -7.96
N THR A 12 -0.93 7.19 -8.29
CA THR A 12 -0.42 7.40 -9.66
C THR A 12 0.17 6.12 -10.24
N ALA A 13 0.34 6.03 -11.55
CA ALA A 13 0.99 4.89 -12.17
C ALA A 13 2.51 4.98 -11.99
N GLY A 14 3.22 3.87 -12.15
CA GLY A 14 4.68 3.80 -12.13
C GLY A 14 5.28 3.08 -10.92
N SER A 15 4.49 2.84 -9.86
CA SER A 15 4.91 2.01 -8.73
C SER A 15 4.45 0.57 -8.89
N GLN A 16 5.22 -0.34 -8.30
CA GLN A 16 4.92 -1.78 -8.25
C GLN A 16 4.20 -2.17 -6.96
N VAL A 17 4.41 -1.39 -5.89
CA VAL A 17 3.78 -1.60 -4.57
C VAL A 17 3.25 -0.28 -4.03
N TYR A 18 2.12 -0.37 -3.32
CA TYR A 18 1.41 0.78 -2.82
C TYR A 18 1.11 0.59 -1.34
N PHE A 19 1.20 1.65 -0.56
CA PHE A 19 0.91 1.64 0.87
C PHE A 19 -0.19 2.66 1.16
N LEU A 20 -1.23 2.22 1.88
CA LEU A 20 -2.20 3.10 2.49
C LEU A 20 -1.87 3.21 3.97
N THR A 21 -1.53 4.41 4.43
CA THR A 21 -1.27 4.65 5.85
C THR A 21 -2.59 4.55 6.61
N HIS A 22 -3.57 5.40 6.31
CA HIS A 22 -4.86 5.43 7.00
C HIS A 22 -5.99 6.00 6.14
N LEU A 23 -7.23 5.86 6.61
CA LEU A 23 -8.45 6.16 5.85
C LEU A 23 -8.95 7.61 5.93
N HIS A 24 -8.06 8.60 6.03
CA HIS A 24 -8.44 10.00 5.88
C HIS A 24 -8.51 10.41 4.40
N ALA A 25 -9.44 11.31 4.07
CA ALA A 25 -9.81 11.60 2.68
C ALA A 25 -8.68 12.20 1.84
N ASP A 26 -7.80 12.99 2.45
CA ASP A 26 -6.60 13.57 1.85
C ASP A 26 -5.58 12.51 1.43
N HIS A 27 -5.51 11.38 2.13
CA HIS A 27 -4.66 10.23 1.77
C HIS A 27 -5.29 9.32 0.70
N LEU A 28 -6.59 9.47 0.41
CA LEU A 28 -7.34 8.61 -0.51
C LEU A 28 -7.57 9.23 -1.89
N SER A 29 -7.11 10.46 -2.13
CA SER A 29 -7.42 11.24 -3.33
C SER A 29 -6.85 10.58 -4.60
N GLY A 30 -7.70 9.86 -5.33
CA GLY A 30 -7.35 9.10 -6.55
C GLY A 30 -7.42 7.58 -6.40
N LEU A 31 -7.61 7.05 -5.20
CA LEU A 31 -7.91 5.64 -4.97
C LEU A 31 -9.39 5.37 -5.25
N THR A 32 -9.70 4.28 -5.94
CA THR A 32 -11.08 3.91 -6.28
C THR A 32 -11.26 2.41 -6.15
N SER A 33 -12.51 1.94 -6.10
CA SER A 33 -12.84 0.50 -6.11
C SER A 33 -12.42 -0.22 -7.39
N LYS A 34 -12.08 0.49 -8.47
CA LYS A 34 -11.56 -0.08 -9.73
C LYS A 34 -10.03 -0.21 -9.73
N TRP A 35 -9.38 -0.14 -8.57
CA TRP A 35 -7.94 -0.25 -8.46
C TRP A 35 -7.41 -1.56 -9.05
N SER A 36 -6.40 -1.46 -9.90
CA SER A 36 -5.79 -2.61 -10.58
C SER A 36 -4.30 -2.41 -10.85
N ARG A 37 -3.66 -1.47 -10.15
CA ARG A 37 -2.27 -1.06 -10.43
C ARG A 37 -1.21 -1.86 -9.69
N GLY A 38 -1.61 -2.62 -8.68
CA GLY A 38 -0.71 -3.44 -7.89
C GLY A 38 -1.21 -3.69 -6.47
N PRO A 39 -0.47 -4.47 -5.68
CA PRO A 39 -0.77 -4.76 -4.29
C PRO A 39 -0.79 -3.48 -3.45
N LEU A 40 -1.79 -3.39 -2.57
CA LEU A 40 -2.00 -2.31 -1.63
C LEU A 40 -1.82 -2.84 -0.20
N TYR A 41 -0.80 -2.35 0.48
CA TYR A 41 -0.44 -2.74 1.83
C TYR A 41 -1.03 -1.76 2.85
N CYS A 42 -1.62 -2.27 3.93
CA CYS A 42 -2.17 -1.44 5.00
C CYS A 42 -2.24 -2.21 6.32
N SER A 43 -2.54 -1.53 7.43
CA SER A 43 -2.74 -2.21 8.71
C SER A 43 -3.99 -3.09 8.72
N ARG A 44 -4.08 -4.00 9.69
CA ARG A 44 -5.26 -4.84 9.92
C ARG A 44 -6.55 -4.04 10.14
N ILE A 45 -6.48 -2.92 10.86
CA ILE A 45 -7.66 -2.07 11.12
C ILE A 45 -8.09 -1.37 9.83
N THR A 46 -7.15 -0.79 9.08
CA THR A 46 -7.43 -0.19 7.78
C THR A 46 -8.05 -1.21 6.83
N ALA A 47 -7.50 -2.42 6.75
CA ALA A 47 -8.04 -3.50 5.91
C ALA A 47 -9.48 -3.90 6.29
N LYS A 48 -9.83 -3.88 7.57
CA LYS A 48 -11.18 -4.19 8.06
C LYS A 48 -12.20 -3.12 7.65
N LEU A 49 -11.80 -1.85 7.66
CA LEU A 49 -12.66 -0.71 7.32
C LEU A 49 -12.69 -0.42 5.82
N PHE A 50 -11.68 -0.86 5.08
CA PHE A 50 -11.50 -0.58 3.65
C PHE A 50 -12.72 -0.96 2.78
N PRO A 51 -13.35 -2.15 2.91
CA PRO A 51 -14.47 -2.53 2.05
C PRO A 51 -15.73 -1.67 2.26
N ILE A 52 -15.86 -1.05 3.44
CA ILE A 52 -16.95 -0.12 3.75
C ILE A 52 -16.76 1.19 2.97
N LYS A 53 -15.51 1.66 2.86
CA LYS A 53 -15.15 2.88 2.13
C LYS A 53 -15.13 2.67 0.61
N PHE A 54 -14.69 1.50 0.16
CA PHE A 54 -14.53 1.14 -1.25
C PHE A 54 -15.34 -0.12 -1.60
N PRO A 55 -16.68 -0.05 -1.64
CA PRO A 55 -17.50 -1.19 -2.02
C PRO A 55 -17.13 -1.65 -3.45
N GLY A 56 -16.95 -2.96 -3.61
CA GLY A 56 -16.57 -3.58 -4.88
C GLY A 56 -15.08 -3.55 -5.22
N PHE A 57 -14.22 -3.11 -4.30
CA PHE A 57 -12.77 -3.26 -4.46
C PHE A 57 -12.38 -4.75 -4.46
N ASP A 58 -11.43 -5.12 -5.32
CA ASP A 58 -10.86 -6.47 -5.35
C ASP A 58 -9.94 -6.69 -4.13
N LEU A 59 -10.47 -7.34 -3.11
CA LEU A 59 -9.75 -7.59 -1.86
C LEU A 59 -8.53 -8.50 -2.02
N SER A 60 -8.35 -9.18 -3.16
CA SER A 60 -7.14 -9.96 -3.43
C SER A 60 -5.90 -9.07 -3.56
N LEU A 61 -6.09 -7.78 -3.89
CA LEU A 61 -5.02 -6.78 -3.97
C LEU A 61 -4.68 -6.16 -2.60
N LEU A 62 -5.45 -6.46 -1.55
CA LEU A 62 -5.29 -5.85 -0.23
C LEU A 62 -4.46 -6.75 0.68
N HIS A 63 -3.30 -6.27 1.10
CA HIS A 63 -2.35 -7.01 1.94
C HIS A 63 -2.22 -6.37 3.33
N ILE A 64 -2.39 -7.20 4.36
CA ILE A 64 -2.28 -6.76 5.75
C ILE A 64 -0.81 -6.75 6.16
N VAL A 65 -0.38 -5.66 6.78
CA VAL A 65 0.93 -5.47 7.39
C VAL A 65 0.76 -5.48 8.91
N GLU A 66 1.46 -6.39 9.58
CA GLU A 66 1.53 -6.42 11.04
C GLU A 66 2.47 -5.33 11.56
N ILE A 67 1.99 -4.56 12.56
CA ILE A 67 2.73 -3.44 13.16
C ILE A 67 3.92 -3.98 13.97
N GLY A 68 5.08 -3.32 13.86
CA GLY A 68 6.28 -3.68 14.58
C GLY A 68 6.98 -4.95 14.06
N GLN A 69 6.60 -5.44 12.88
CA GLN A 69 7.23 -6.59 12.23
C GLN A 69 7.87 -6.19 10.91
N TRP A 70 9.03 -6.77 10.60
CA TRP A 70 9.67 -6.59 9.30
C TRP A 70 8.96 -7.44 8.25
N HIS A 71 8.67 -6.82 7.11
CA HIS A 71 8.13 -7.45 5.90
C HIS A 71 9.08 -7.18 4.75
N SER A 72 9.03 -8.00 3.70
CA SER A 72 9.85 -7.82 2.51
C SER A 72 9.04 -8.06 1.24
N VAL A 73 9.29 -7.25 0.22
CA VAL A 73 8.68 -7.38 -1.10
C VAL A 73 9.75 -7.26 -2.18
N SER A 74 9.67 -8.12 -3.19
CA SER A 74 10.57 -8.09 -4.34
C SER A 74 10.01 -7.15 -5.41
N LEU A 75 10.83 -6.20 -5.85
CA LEU A 75 10.52 -5.25 -6.92
C LEU A 75 11.45 -5.51 -8.11
N LEU A 76 10.94 -5.33 -9.33
CA LEU A 76 11.75 -5.45 -10.54
C LEU A 76 12.27 -4.08 -10.97
N SER A 77 13.58 -3.96 -11.14
CA SER A 77 14.20 -2.77 -11.70
C SER A 77 13.74 -2.58 -13.15
N PRO A 78 13.10 -1.44 -13.51
CA PRO A 78 12.66 -1.21 -14.88
C PRO A 78 13.82 -1.12 -15.88
N SER A 79 14.98 -0.59 -15.48
CA SER A 79 16.13 -0.45 -16.40
C SER A 79 16.92 -1.73 -16.59
N SER A 80 17.04 -2.57 -15.55
CA SER A 80 17.91 -3.75 -15.56
C SER A 80 17.16 -5.08 -15.56
N GLY A 81 15.86 -5.08 -15.28
CA GLY A 81 15.07 -6.29 -15.04
C GLY A 81 15.46 -7.07 -13.78
N SER A 82 16.47 -6.61 -13.03
CA SER A 82 16.95 -7.28 -11.82
C SER A 82 15.95 -7.13 -10.67
N SER A 83 15.87 -8.15 -9.82
CA SER A 83 15.02 -8.12 -8.64
C SER A 83 15.74 -7.45 -7.46
N THR A 84 15.09 -6.49 -6.82
CA THR A 84 15.55 -5.83 -5.59
C THR A 84 14.52 -6.05 -4.49
N ALA A 85 14.98 -6.59 -3.34
CA ALA A 85 14.12 -6.73 -2.17
C ALA A 85 14.04 -5.40 -1.41
N VAL A 86 12.81 -4.99 -1.08
CA VAL A 86 12.52 -3.84 -0.21
C VAL A 86 11.97 -4.37 1.10
N SER A 87 12.68 -4.10 2.20
CA SER A 87 12.21 -4.39 3.55
C SER A 87 11.52 -3.18 4.16
N PHE A 88 10.39 -3.38 4.80
CA PHE A 88 9.59 -2.33 5.44
C PHE A 88 8.96 -2.82 6.74
N MET A 89 8.61 -1.88 7.62
CA MET A 89 7.91 -2.14 8.87
C MET A 89 6.87 -1.04 9.07
N ALA A 90 5.64 -1.43 9.39
CA ALA A 90 4.63 -0.48 9.85
C ALA A 90 4.88 -0.15 11.33
N ILE A 91 4.81 1.13 11.66
CA ILE A 91 4.95 1.66 13.03
C ILE A 91 3.63 2.38 13.37
N ASP A 92 3.17 2.26 14.61
CA ASP A 92 2.01 2.99 15.12
C ASP A 92 2.29 4.51 15.08
N ALA A 93 1.43 5.25 14.39
CA ALA A 93 1.52 6.69 14.22
C ALA A 93 0.78 7.47 15.32
N HIS A 94 -0.02 6.79 16.16
CA HIS A 94 -0.83 7.41 17.21
C HIS A 94 -1.72 8.56 16.71
N HIS A 95 -2.21 8.46 15.47
CA HIS A 95 -3.05 9.48 14.82
C HIS A 95 -4.52 9.10 14.82
N CYS A 96 -4.85 7.92 14.28
CA CYS A 96 -6.21 7.36 14.29
C CYS A 96 -6.17 5.83 14.27
N PRO A 97 -7.31 5.13 14.46
CA PRO A 97 -7.32 3.68 14.34
C PRO A 97 -6.93 3.22 12.93
N GLY A 98 -5.81 2.51 12.83
CA GLY A 98 -5.37 1.87 11.58
C GLY A 98 -4.16 2.47 10.91
N ILE A 99 -3.58 3.54 11.47
CA ILE A 99 -2.13 3.67 11.65
C ILE A 99 -1.86 4.75 12.69
#